data_AF-A0A2Z6U8E1-F1
#
_entry.id   AF-A0A2Z6U8E1-F1
#
_cell.length_a   1.000
_cell.length_b   1.000
_cell.length_c   1.000
_cell.angle_alpha   90.00
_cell.angle_beta   90.00
_cell.angle_gamma   90.00
#
_symmetry.space_group_name_H-M   'P 1'
#
loop_
_entity.id
_entity.type
_entity.pdbx_description
1 polymer ?
#
loop_
_entity_poly.entity_id
_entity_poly.type
_entity_poly.pdbx_seq_one_letter_code
_entity_poly.pdbx_strand_id
1 'polypeptide(L)'
;MRCKELSLDDVRRLLIGCTVFGTGGGGELTEGWDFIEHAHALGKRFLLANIDDVSDDTLLCTPYLLGALDTLETINNPEFSAMPRTQNIPILATLQKAQSFMGRHIEGAICCELGGSNTAVALFIAAMNEGYVIDADPAGRAVPEITHSTYYLDGLAASSAIASNIFGETYVIENIVDDMRAESVIRAISGVSNNDLSVIDHIMPCAIV
;
A
#
# COMPACT_ATOMS: atom_id res chain seq x y z
N MET A 1 5.32 20.62 -10.91
CA MET A 1 5.70 19.27 -10.47
C MET A 1 6.68 18.67 -11.46
N ARG A 2 7.89 18.32 -11.01
CA ARG A 2 8.85 17.52 -11.79
C ARG A 2 8.75 16.08 -11.30
N CYS A 3 8.14 15.22 -12.11
CA CYS A 3 8.21 13.78 -11.90
C CYS A 3 9.25 13.19 -12.86
N LYS A 4 10.05 12.25 -12.36
CA LYS A 4 10.89 11.39 -13.18
C LYS A 4 10.07 10.20 -13.64
N GLU A 5 9.94 10.01 -14.95
CA GLU A 5 9.37 8.77 -15.50
C GLU A 5 10.41 7.65 -15.40
N LEU A 6 10.00 6.52 -14.84
CA LEU A 6 10.82 5.34 -14.68
C LEU A 6 10.55 4.36 -15.82
N SER A 7 11.61 3.90 -16.48
CA SER A 7 11.48 2.76 -17.41
C SER A 7 11.21 1.47 -16.63
N LEU A 8 10.76 0.42 -17.33
CA LEU A 8 10.55 -0.89 -16.70
C LEU A 8 11.86 -1.46 -16.10
N ASP A 9 13.00 -1.18 -16.72
CA ASP A 9 14.32 -1.56 -16.21
C ASP A 9 14.71 -0.75 -14.96
N ASP A 10 14.35 0.53 -14.90
CA ASP A 10 14.51 1.34 -13.67
C ASP A 10 13.64 0.79 -12.54
N VAL A 11 12.37 0.49 -12.80
CA VAL A 11 11.46 -0.10 -11.80
C VAL A 11 12.00 -1.45 -11.31
N ARG A 12 12.49 -2.30 -12.21
CA ARG A 12 13.10 -3.58 -11.84
C ARG A 12 14.30 -3.40 -10.90
N ARG A 13 15.21 -2.48 -11.24
CA ARG A 13 16.39 -2.18 -10.40
C ARG A 13 15.99 -1.58 -9.05
N LEU A 14 15.00 -0.69 -9.05
CA LEU A 14 14.44 -0.08 -7.85
C LEU A 14 13.92 -1.17 -6.91
N LEU A 15 13.04 -2.05 -7.38
CA LEU A 15 12.45 -3.11 -6.55
C LEU A 15 13.49 -4.12 -6.03
N ILE A 16 14.50 -4.46 -6.83
CA ILE A 16 15.64 -5.27 -6.35
C ILE A 16 16.38 -4.54 -5.22
N GLY A 17 16.64 -3.24 -5.39
CA GLY A 17 17.25 -2.40 -4.35
C GLY A 17 16.41 -2.36 -3.08
N CYS A 18 15.12 -2.06 -3.20
CA CYS A 18 14.16 -2.04 -2.08
C CYS A 18 14.05 -3.40 -1.39
N THR A 19 14.15 -4.51 -2.12
CA THR A 19 14.19 -5.86 -1.52
C THR A 19 15.43 -6.06 -0.64
N VAL A 20 16.59 -5.57 -1.09
CA VAL A 20 17.84 -5.62 -0.29
C VAL A 20 17.74 -4.70 0.92
N PHE A 21 17.30 -3.45 0.74
CA PHE A 21 17.14 -2.47 1.83
C PHE A 21 15.96 -2.78 2.77
N GLY A 22 15.02 -3.62 2.34
CA GLY A 22 13.95 -4.16 3.17
C GLY A 22 14.46 -5.10 4.26
N THR A 23 15.74 -5.51 4.24
CA THR A 23 16.39 -6.33 5.28
C THR A 23 15.68 -7.65 5.60
N GLY A 24 15.02 -8.24 4.61
CA GLY A 24 14.32 -9.53 4.73
C GLY A 24 12.81 -9.43 4.99
N GLY A 25 12.24 -8.23 5.06
CA GLY A 25 10.78 -7.98 5.06
C GLY A 25 10.30 -7.25 3.80
N GLY A 26 9.10 -6.67 3.85
CA GLY A 26 8.56 -5.84 2.76
C GLY A 26 7.88 -6.61 1.61
N GLY A 27 7.65 -7.91 1.83
CA GLY A 27 6.99 -8.83 0.90
C GLY A 27 7.87 -9.30 -0.25
N GLU A 28 7.38 -10.31 -0.97
CA GLU A 28 8.15 -11.04 -1.99
C GLU A 28 8.33 -10.23 -3.27
N LEU A 29 9.55 -10.22 -3.81
CA LEU A 29 9.85 -9.50 -5.06
C LEU A 29 9.05 -10.04 -6.25
N THR A 30 8.75 -11.34 -6.28
CA THR A 30 7.97 -11.96 -7.36
C THR A 30 6.53 -11.44 -7.38
N GLU A 31 5.90 -11.34 -6.20
CA GLU A 31 4.55 -10.76 -6.07
C GLU A 31 4.56 -9.29 -6.51
N GLY A 32 5.54 -8.51 -6.05
CA GLY A 32 5.70 -7.12 -6.48
C GLY A 32 5.88 -7.00 -8.01
N TRP A 33 6.63 -7.92 -8.62
CA TRP A 33 6.82 -7.91 -10.06
C TRP A 33 5.54 -8.20 -10.85
N ASP A 34 4.66 -9.08 -10.36
CA ASP A 34 3.36 -9.36 -11.00
C ASP A 34 2.50 -8.09 -11.11
N PHE A 35 2.51 -7.22 -10.08
CA PHE A 35 1.82 -5.93 -10.13
C PHE A 35 2.42 -5.00 -11.21
N ILE A 36 3.75 -4.90 -11.27
CA ILE A 36 4.43 -4.05 -12.24
C ILE A 36 4.18 -4.52 -13.67
N GLU A 37 4.27 -5.83 -13.93
CA GLU A 37 3.99 -6.41 -15.24
C GLU A 37 2.54 -6.17 -15.66
N HIS A 38 1.59 -6.32 -14.74
CA HIS A 38 0.19 -6.03 -15.00
C HIS A 38 -0.02 -4.56 -15.42
N ALA A 39 0.49 -3.60 -14.64
CA ALA A 39 0.36 -2.19 -14.97
C ALA A 39 1.08 -1.84 -16.29
N HIS A 40 2.26 -2.41 -16.54
CA HIS A 40 3.01 -2.21 -17.77
C HIS A 40 2.26 -2.75 -19.00
N ALA A 41 1.66 -3.94 -18.90
CA ALA A 41 0.86 -4.53 -19.96
C ALA A 41 -0.38 -3.69 -20.32
N LEU A 42 -0.90 -2.92 -19.36
CA LEU A 42 -1.96 -1.93 -19.56
C LEU A 42 -1.46 -0.57 -20.10
N GLY A 43 -0.15 -0.45 -20.39
CA GLY A 43 0.46 0.78 -20.90
C GLY A 43 0.57 1.90 -19.87
N LYS A 44 0.55 1.56 -18.56
CA LYS A 44 0.69 2.55 -17.50
C LYS A 44 2.13 3.04 -17.37
N ARG A 45 2.27 4.27 -16.87
CA ARG A 45 3.56 4.93 -16.63
C ARG A 45 3.87 4.95 -15.14
N PHE A 46 5.13 4.75 -14.79
CA PHE A 46 5.61 4.83 -13.41
C PHE A 46 6.31 6.17 -13.23
N LEU A 47 5.79 7.00 -12.33
CA LEU A 47 6.29 8.35 -12.08
C LEU A 47 6.79 8.44 -10.64
N LEU A 48 8.01 8.96 -10.47
CA LEU A 48 8.63 9.21 -9.17
C LEU A 48 8.77 10.73 -8.97
N ALA A 49 8.24 11.24 -7.87
CA ALA A 49 8.28 12.66 -7.53
C ALA A 49 9.12 12.89 -6.27
N ASN A 50 9.88 13.98 -6.25
CA ASN A 50 10.43 14.49 -5.00
C ASN A 50 9.30 15.19 -4.23
N ILE A 51 9.22 14.99 -2.92
CA ILE A 51 8.19 15.62 -2.07
C ILE A 51 8.21 17.16 -2.16
N ASP A 52 9.40 17.76 -2.31
CA ASP A 52 9.59 19.21 -2.45
C ASP A 52 9.01 19.79 -3.76
N ASP A 53 8.71 18.92 -4.73
CA ASP A 53 8.13 19.30 -6.03
C ASP A 53 6.58 19.14 -6.09
N VAL A 54 5.97 18.68 -4.99
CA VAL A 54 4.54 18.39 -4.83
C VAL A 54 3.84 19.57 -4.12
N SER A 55 2.57 19.82 -4.45
CA SER A 55 1.80 20.88 -3.81
C SER A 55 1.39 20.49 -2.40
N ASP A 56 1.50 21.42 -1.45
CA ASP A 56 1.08 21.28 -0.05
C ASP A 56 -0.35 20.70 0.11
N ASP A 57 -1.27 21.05 -0.79
CA ASP A 57 -2.66 20.63 -0.75
C ASP A 57 -2.93 19.27 -1.40
N THR A 58 -1.96 18.70 -2.14
CA THR A 58 -2.07 17.40 -2.80
C THR A 58 -2.38 16.33 -1.77
N LEU A 59 -3.41 15.52 -2.03
CA LEU A 59 -3.76 14.40 -1.16
C LEU A 59 -2.90 13.18 -1.51
N LEU A 60 -2.14 12.71 -0.53
CA LEU A 60 -1.29 11.52 -0.62
C LEU A 60 -1.90 10.39 0.21
N CYS A 61 -1.46 9.16 -0.03
CA CYS A 61 -1.86 7.99 0.76
C CYS A 61 -0.71 6.99 0.91
N THR A 62 -0.83 6.09 1.87
CA THR A 62 0.15 5.02 2.09
C THR A 62 -0.52 3.66 1.87
N PRO A 63 -0.34 3.04 0.68
CA PRO A 63 -0.86 1.71 0.39
C PRO A 63 0.10 0.61 0.84
N TYR A 64 -0.47 -0.53 1.25
CA TYR A 64 0.31 -1.73 1.56
C TYR A 64 -0.54 -2.99 1.50
N LEU A 65 0.15 -4.13 1.44
CA LEU A 65 -0.47 -5.44 1.60
C LEU A 65 -0.13 -5.98 2.98
N LEU A 66 -1.14 -6.48 3.66
CA LEU A 66 -1.02 -7.12 4.96
C LEU A 66 -1.43 -8.58 4.84
N GLY A 67 -0.42 -9.45 4.83
CA GLY A 67 -0.60 -10.88 4.96
C GLY A 67 0.30 -11.50 6.00
N ALA A 68 0.10 -12.79 6.21
CA ALA A 68 0.95 -13.63 7.03
C ALA A 68 1.42 -14.82 6.19
N LEU A 69 2.55 -15.41 6.57
CA LEU A 69 2.93 -16.69 6.00
C LEU A 69 1.85 -17.70 6.35
N ASP A 70 1.24 -18.23 5.30
CA ASP A 70 0.17 -19.19 5.40
C ASP A 70 0.64 -20.43 6.18
N THR A 71 -0.09 -20.77 7.23
CA THR A 71 0.07 -22.05 7.92
C THR A 71 -0.76 -23.12 7.20
N LEU A 72 -0.42 -24.40 7.37
CA LEU A 72 -1.22 -25.49 6.80
C LEU A 72 -2.71 -25.43 7.23
N GLU A 73 -3.00 -24.82 8.37
CA GLU A 73 -4.37 -24.60 8.87
C GLU A 73 -5.09 -23.47 8.13
N THR A 74 -4.41 -22.37 7.77
CA THR A 74 -5.03 -21.26 7.02
C THR A 74 -5.26 -21.61 5.56
N ILE A 75 -4.34 -22.33 4.92
CA ILE A 75 -4.46 -22.81 3.52
C ILE A 75 -5.70 -23.69 3.33
N ASN A 76 -6.11 -24.43 4.36
CA ASN A 76 -7.19 -25.40 4.29
C ASN A 76 -8.46 -24.98 5.04
N ASN A 77 -8.63 -23.70 5.38
CA ASN A 77 -9.85 -23.26 6.05
C ASN A 77 -11.06 -23.46 5.10
N PRO A 78 -12.01 -24.36 5.42
CA PRO A 78 -13.14 -24.66 4.56
C PRO A 78 -14.09 -23.46 4.41
N GLU A 79 -14.13 -22.56 5.39
CA GLU A 79 -14.93 -21.34 5.37
C GLU A 79 -14.45 -20.41 4.26
N PHE A 80 -13.17 -20.04 4.28
CA PHE A 80 -12.55 -19.19 3.25
C PHE A 80 -12.55 -19.83 1.87
N SER A 81 -12.40 -21.15 1.79
CA SER A 81 -12.46 -21.90 0.52
C SER A 81 -13.84 -21.87 -0.14
N ALA A 82 -14.91 -21.74 0.65
CA ALA A 82 -16.28 -21.67 0.16
C ALA A 82 -16.73 -20.24 -0.19
N MET A 83 -16.00 -19.22 0.26
CA MET A 83 -16.32 -17.82 -0.03
C MET A 83 -16.04 -17.46 -1.50
N PRO A 84 -16.88 -16.60 -2.10
CA PRO A 84 -16.64 -16.11 -3.46
C PRO A 84 -15.36 -15.26 -3.49
N ARG A 85 -14.55 -15.42 -4.53
CA ARG A 85 -13.38 -14.56 -4.77
C ARG A 85 -13.73 -13.46 -5.77
N THR A 86 -13.29 -12.25 -5.49
CA THR A 86 -13.42 -11.14 -6.44
C THR A 86 -12.47 -11.34 -7.63
N GLN A 87 -12.89 -10.86 -8.81
CA GLN A 87 -12.01 -10.77 -9.98
C GLN A 87 -11.22 -9.46 -10.01
N ASN A 88 -11.58 -8.50 -9.15
CA ASN A 88 -10.88 -7.23 -9.04
C ASN A 88 -9.64 -7.39 -8.17
N ILE A 89 -8.60 -6.62 -8.47
CA ILE A 89 -7.41 -6.52 -7.64
C ILE A 89 -7.80 -5.72 -6.36
N PRO A 90 -7.72 -6.30 -5.15
CA PRO A 90 -8.28 -5.68 -3.94
C PRO A 90 -7.78 -4.26 -3.67
N ILE A 91 -6.48 -3.97 -3.83
CA ILE A 91 -5.93 -2.64 -3.57
C ILE A 91 -6.54 -1.54 -4.47
N LEU A 92 -7.02 -1.88 -5.66
CA LEU A 92 -7.73 -0.91 -6.53
C LEU A 92 -9.13 -0.60 -5.99
N ALA A 93 -9.82 -1.59 -5.40
CA ALA A 93 -11.08 -1.37 -4.71
C ALA A 93 -10.88 -0.52 -3.45
N THR A 94 -9.78 -0.77 -2.72
CA THR A 94 -9.35 0.03 -1.56
C THR A 94 -9.14 1.49 -1.96
N LEU A 95 -8.40 1.76 -3.05
CA LEU A 95 -8.18 3.11 -3.56
C LEU A 95 -9.48 3.79 -3.99
N GLN A 96 -10.34 3.09 -4.73
CA GLN A 96 -11.63 3.64 -5.14
C GLN A 96 -12.48 4.02 -3.93
N LYS A 97 -12.52 3.16 -2.90
CA LYS A 97 -13.24 3.44 -1.66
C LYS A 97 -12.62 4.62 -0.91
N ALA A 98 -11.29 4.67 -0.80
CA ALA A 98 -10.57 5.77 -0.14
C ALA A 98 -10.91 7.12 -0.77
N GLN A 99 -10.83 7.24 -2.09
CA GLN A 99 -11.18 8.48 -2.80
C GLN A 99 -12.66 8.84 -2.61
N SER A 100 -13.57 7.85 -2.68
CA SER A 100 -15.00 8.07 -2.44
C SER A 100 -15.29 8.52 -1.01
N PHE A 101 -14.57 7.98 -0.03
CA PHE A 101 -14.73 8.32 1.38
C PHE A 101 -14.18 9.72 1.69
N MET A 102 -13.00 10.05 1.16
CA MET A 102 -12.37 11.36 1.32
C MET A 102 -13.07 12.47 0.51
N GLY A 103 -13.88 12.10 -0.50
CA GLY A 103 -14.49 13.05 -1.43
C GLY A 103 -13.47 13.83 -2.26
N ARG A 104 -12.23 13.31 -2.37
CA ARG A 104 -11.09 13.95 -3.02
C ARG A 104 -10.31 12.91 -3.81
N HIS A 105 -9.71 13.34 -4.91
CA HIS A 105 -8.77 12.52 -5.66
C HIS A 105 -7.45 12.40 -4.90
N ILE A 106 -6.91 11.18 -4.83
CA ILE A 106 -5.58 10.91 -4.26
C ILE A 106 -4.59 10.92 -5.41
N GLU A 107 -3.65 11.86 -5.42
CA GLU A 107 -2.76 12.07 -6.58
C GLU A 107 -1.44 11.30 -6.46
N GLY A 108 -1.05 10.94 -5.24
CA GLY A 108 0.21 10.26 -5.00
C GLY A 108 0.16 9.21 -3.91
N ALA A 109 1.12 8.29 -3.99
CA ALA A 109 1.34 7.26 -2.99
C ALA A 109 2.72 7.40 -2.37
N ILE A 110 2.82 7.13 -1.08
CA ILE A 110 4.09 6.97 -0.36
C ILE A 110 4.23 5.50 -0.01
N CYS A 111 5.40 4.93 -0.24
CA CYS A 111 5.62 3.54 0.16
C CYS A 111 5.60 3.42 1.69
N CYS A 112 4.88 2.44 2.25
CA CYS A 112 4.82 2.27 3.70
C CYS A 112 6.17 1.87 4.32
N GLU A 113 6.98 1.15 3.56
CA GLU A 113 8.30 0.65 3.94
C GLU A 113 9.03 0.10 2.69
N LEU A 114 10.36 0.09 2.69
CA LEU A 114 11.10 -0.52 1.58
C LEU A 114 10.88 -2.04 1.51
N GLY A 115 10.47 -2.54 0.34
CA GLY A 115 10.16 -3.94 0.14
C GLY A 115 9.96 -4.34 -1.32
N GLY A 116 10.01 -5.64 -1.61
CA GLY A 116 9.74 -6.14 -2.96
C GLY A 116 8.28 -5.94 -3.37
N SER A 117 7.36 -6.26 -2.47
CA SER A 117 5.91 -6.16 -2.71
C SER A 117 5.35 -4.79 -2.30
N ASN A 118 5.65 -4.30 -1.09
CA ASN A 118 5.08 -3.04 -0.59
C ASN A 118 5.49 -1.81 -1.42
N THR A 119 6.74 -1.75 -1.90
CA THR A 119 7.16 -0.69 -2.83
C THR A 119 6.52 -0.84 -4.21
N ALA A 120 6.35 -2.07 -4.69
CA ALA A 120 5.66 -2.31 -5.97
C ALA A 120 4.18 -1.93 -5.92
N VAL A 121 3.50 -2.15 -4.79
CA VAL A 121 2.09 -1.80 -4.60
C VAL A 121 1.89 -0.29 -4.65
N ALA A 122 2.77 0.51 -4.04
CA ALA A 122 2.73 1.97 -4.16
C ALA A 122 2.88 2.43 -5.63
N LEU A 123 3.86 1.87 -6.36
CA LEU A 123 4.05 2.13 -7.78
C LEU A 123 2.85 1.73 -8.62
N PHE A 124 2.29 0.56 -8.33
CA PHE A 124 1.15 0.01 -9.03
C PHE A 124 -0.08 0.90 -8.89
N ILE A 125 -0.47 1.25 -7.66
CA ILE A 125 -1.68 2.04 -7.45
C ILE A 125 -1.54 3.45 -8.03
N ALA A 126 -0.36 4.06 -7.91
CA ALA A 126 -0.09 5.38 -8.46
C ALA A 126 -0.19 5.33 -9.98
N ALA A 127 0.45 4.34 -10.63
CA ALA A 127 0.39 4.17 -12.07
C ALA A 127 -1.04 3.90 -12.57
N MET A 128 -1.81 3.06 -11.86
CA MET A 128 -3.19 2.76 -12.21
C MET A 128 -4.10 3.99 -12.08
N ASN A 129 -3.84 4.85 -11.11
CA ASN A 129 -4.56 6.11 -10.85
C ASN A 129 -4.01 7.32 -11.62
N GLU A 130 -3.07 7.13 -12.54
CA GLU A 130 -2.41 8.21 -13.31
C GLU A 130 -1.69 9.25 -12.43
N GLY A 131 -1.28 8.85 -11.23
CA GLY A 131 -0.55 9.63 -10.26
C GLY A 131 0.95 9.32 -10.24
N TYR A 132 1.58 9.56 -9.08
CA TYR A 132 3.01 9.37 -8.86
C TYR A 132 3.31 8.77 -7.49
N VAL A 133 4.49 8.17 -7.35
CA VAL A 133 5.03 7.76 -6.05
C VAL A 133 5.99 8.84 -5.55
N ILE A 134 5.93 9.15 -4.27
CA ILE A 134 6.91 10.02 -3.62
C ILE A 134 8.20 9.22 -3.40
N ASP A 135 9.35 9.83 -3.70
CA ASP A 135 10.69 9.27 -3.44
C ASP A 135 11.06 9.32 -1.95
N ALA A 136 10.24 8.66 -1.14
CA ALA A 136 10.37 8.55 0.30
C ALA A 136 9.60 7.32 0.82
N ASP A 137 9.99 6.87 2.00
CA ASP A 137 9.24 5.95 2.83
C ASP A 137 9.47 6.34 4.30
N PRO A 138 8.55 6.02 5.23
CA PRO A 138 8.64 6.48 6.61
C PRO A 138 9.59 5.65 7.48
N ALA A 139 10.31 4.66 6.94
CA ALA A 139 11.14 3.75 7.75
C ALA A 139 12.59 3.57 7.24
N GLY A 140 12.84 3.68 5.93
CA GLY A 140 14.11 3.38 5.27
C GLY A 140 14.47 1.88 5.21
N ARG A 141 13.55 1.00 5.60
CA ARG A 141 13.67 -0.48 5.70
C ARG A 141 12.28 -1.07 5.92
N ALA A 142 12.15 -2.40 5.81
CA ALA A 142 10.93 -3.06 6.29
C ALA A 142 10.88 -3.08 7.83
N VAL A 143 9.68 -2.99 8.39
CA VAL A 143 9.41 -2.94 9.82
C VAL A 143 8.35 -3.98 10.22
N PRO A 144 8.39 -4.49 11.46
CA PRO A 144 7.44 -5.52 11.88
C PRO A 144 6.03 -4.95 12.15
N GLU A 145 5.95 -3.68 12.52
CA GLU A 145 4.73 -2.99 12.98
C GLU A 145 4.79 -1.52 12.58
N ILE A 146 3.63 -0.95 12.25
CA ILE A 146 3.45 0.43 11.77
C ILE A 146 4.06 1.50 12.70
N THR A 147 4.23 1.21 13.99
CA THR A 147 4.79 2.14 14.98
C THR A 147 6.29 2.42 14.79
N HIS A 148 6.98 1.69 13.90
CA HIS A 148 8.37 1.94 13.53
C HIS A 148 8.50 2.86 12.31
N SER A 149 7.53 3.74 12.12
CA SER A 149 7.48 4.73 11.05
C SER A 149 7.71 6.13 11.61
N THR A 150 8.24 7.04 10.79
CA THR A 150 8.29 8.47 11.11
C THR A 150 6.90 9.05 11.34
N TYR A 151 5.88 8.53 10.64
CA TYR A 151 4.47 8.91 10.87
C TYR A 151 4.07 8.75 12.34
N TYR A 152 4.32 7.57 12.93
CA TYR A 152 3.99 7.33 14.33
C TYR A 152 4.81 8.21 15.29
N LEU A 153 6.11 8.39 14.99
CA LEU A 153 6.99 9.23 15.81
C LEU A 153 6.56 10.71 15.81
N ASP A 154 6.02 11.19 14.69
CA ASP A 154 5.53 12.55 14.53
C ASP A 154 4.04 12.71 14.86
N GLY A 155 3.38 11.62 15.30
CA GLY A 155 1.98 11.63 15.71
C GLY A 155 0.99 11.81 14.56
N LEU A 156 1.39 11.45 13.34
CA LEU A 156 0.53 11.42 12.17
C LEU A 156 -0.35 10.18 12.24
N ALA A 157 -1.65 10.36 12.34
CA ALA A 157 -2.56 9.23 12.54
C ALA A 157 -2.80 8.45 11.24
N ALA A 158 -2.75 7.11 11.34
CA ALA A 158 -3.21 6.21 10.27
C ALA A 158 -4.71 6.37 9.93
N SER A 159 -5.51 6.96 10.83
CA SER A 159 -6.94 7.16 10.61
C SER A 159 -7.23 8.23 9.56
N SER A 160 -8.21 8.05 8.66
CA SER A 160 -9.01 6.83 8.46
C SER A 160 -8.27 5.81 7.62
N ALA A 161 -8.40 4.53 7.98
CA ALA A 161 -7.85 3.41 7.21
C ALA A 161 -8.94 2.73 6.39
N ILE A 162 -8.62 2.38 5.15
CA ILE A 162 -9.50 1.69 4.22
C ILE A 162 -8.86 0.36 3.89
N ALA A 163 -9.64 -0.71 3.91
CA ALA A 163 -9.12 -2.04 3.60
C ALA A 163 -10.08 -2.82 2.70
N SER A 164 -9.55 -3.66 1.83
CA SER A 164 -10.32 -4.59 1.01
C SER A 164 -9.62 -5.95 0.93
N ASN A 165 -10.41 -7.02 0.90
CA ASN A 165 -9.91 -8.40 0.84
C ASN A 165 -10.25 -9.09 -0.49
N ILE A 166 -9.73 -10.31 -0.65
CA ILE A 166 -9.95 -11.16 -1.84
C ILE A 166 -11.39 -11.67 -2.00
N PHE A 167 -12.25 -11.49 -1.00
CA PHE A 167 -13.66 -11.86 -1.07
C PHE A 167 -14.55 -10.74 -1.64
N GLY A 168 -13.96 -9.58 -1.94
CA GLY A 168 -14.66 -8.40 -2.47
C GLY A 168 -15.30 -7.53 -1.39
N GLU A 169 -14.97 -7.78 -0.12
CA GLU A 169 -15.42 -6.95 1.00
C GLU A 169 -14.54 -5.71 1.11
N THR A 170 -15.09 -4.64 1.70
CA THR A 170 -14.36 -3.39 1.92
C THR A 170 -14.78 -2.77 3.24
N TYR A 171 -13.78 -2.32 4.00
CA TYR A 171 -13.91 -1.80 5.34
C TYR A 171 -13.44 -0.34 5.36
N VAL A 172 -14.19 0.49 6.08
CA VAL A 172 -13.81 1.86 6.40
C VAL A 172 -13.66 1.91 7.91
N ILE A 173 -12.49 2.30 8.38
CA ILE A 173 -12.14 2.28 9.79
C ILE A 173 -11.79 3.71 10.20
N GLU A 174 -12.70 4.33 10.94
CA GLU A 174 -12.60 5.72 11.36
C GLU A 174 -12.36 5.81 12.87
N ASN A 175 -11.83 6.96 13.31
CA ASN A 175 -11.62 7.28 14.73
C ASN A 175 -10.73 6.25 15.44
N ILE A 176 -9.73 5.73 14.72
CA ILE A 176 -8.68 4.91 15.33
C ILE A 176 -7.85 5.84 16.22
N VAL A 177 -7.58 5.38 17.44
CA VAL A 177 -6.92 6.19 18.48
C VAL A 177 -5.51 6.60 18.07
N ASP A 178 -4.71 5.64 17.60
CA ASP A 178 -3.33 5.80 17.16
C ASP A 178 -2.92 4.60 16.28
N ASP A 179 -1.71 4.62 15.75
CA ASP A 179 -1.24 3.58 14.83
C ASP A 179 -1.05 2.23 15.51
N MET A 180 -0.74 2.21 16.82
CA MET A 180 -0.68 0.96 17.59
C MET A 180 -2.06 0.28 17.64
N ARG A 181 -3.12 1.08 17.81
CA ARG A 181 -4.49 0.57 17.71
C ARG A 181 -4.85 0.20 16.27
N ALA A 182 -4.40 0.96 15.27
CA ALA A 182 -4.60 0.65 13.86
C ALA A 182 -4.05 -0.74 13.52
N GLU A 183 -2.80 -1.01 13.89
CA GLU A 183 -2.12 -2.30 13.73
C GLU A 183 -2.97 -3.45 14.26
N SER A 184 -3.44 -3.31 15.51
CA SER A 184 -4.25 -4.33 16.18
C SER A 184 -5.57 -4.63 15.45
N VAL A 185 -6.25 -3.58 15.00
CA VAL A 185 -7.55 -3.69 14.31
C VAL A 185 -7.37 -4.28 12.92
N ILE A 186 -6.41 -3.77 12.15
CA ILE A 186 -6.18 -4.16 10.76
C ILE A 186 -5.67 -5.61 10.70
N ARG A 187 -4.79 -6.03 11.62
CA ARG A 187 -4.38 -7.45 11.73
C ARG A 187 -5.54 -8.38 12.06
N ALA A 188 -6.47 -7.95 12.92
CA ALA A 188 -7.65 -8.75 13.22
C ALA A 188 -8.56 -8.92 11.99
N ILE A 189 -8.71 -7.86 11.18
CA ILE A 189 -9.45 -7.92 9.91
C ILE A 189 -8.74 -8.84 8.91
N SER A 190 -7.40 -8.77 8.83
CA SER A 190 -6.61 -9.64 7.96
C SER A 190 -6.80 -11.12 8.33
N GLY A 191 -6.80 -11.45 9.63
CA GLY A 191 -7.02 -12.82 10.11
C GLY A 191 -8.36 -13.42 9.69
N VAL A 192 -9.43 -12.62 9.64
CA VAL A 192 -10.76 -13.06 9.13
C VAL A 192 -10.91 -12.90 7.61
N SER A 193 -9.85 -12.44 6.93
CA SER A 193 -9.78 -12.22 5.49
C SER A 193 -8.79 -13.16 4.81
N ASN A 194 -8.61 -14.38 5.33
CA ASN A 194 -7.64 -15.36 4.84
C ASN A 194 -6.18 -14.84 4.81
N ASN A 195 -5.83 -13.95 5.75
CA ASN A 195 -4.54 -13.26 5.80
C ASN A 195 -4.15 -12.58 4.47
N ASP A 196 -5.14 -12.10 3.72
CA ASP A 196 -4.94 -11.38 2.47
C ASP A 196 -5.80 -10.10 2.52
N LEU A 197 -5.15 -9.02 2.94
CA LEU A 197 -5.78 -7.73 3.12
C LEU A 197 -4.94 -6.65 2.44
N SER A 198 -5.56 -5.88 1.57
CA SER A 198 -4.98 -4.66 1.02
C SER A 198 -5.47 -3.46 1.84
N VAL A 199 -4.58 -2.52 2.15
CA VAL A 199 -4.89 -1.39 3.02
C VAL A 199 -4.35 -0.10 2.43
N ILE A 200 -5.08 0.99 2.65
CA ILE A 200 -4.62 2.36 2.44
C ILE A 200 -4.93 3.13 3.72
N ASP A 201 -3.88 3.69 4.32
CA ASP A 201 -3.97 4.55 5.48
C ASP A 201 -3.16 5.84 5.26
N HIS A 202 -2.98 6.64 6.31
CA HIS A 202 -2.22 7.89 6.28
C HIS A 202 -2.62 8.78 5.09
N ILE A 203 -3.93 8.91 4.86
CA ILE A 203 -4.46 9.70 3.76
C ILE A 203 -4.49 11.18 4.19
N MET A 204 -3.51 11.95 3.74
CA MET A 204 -3.32 13.33 4.21
C MET A 204 -2.74 14.26 3.14
N PRO A 205 -2.94 15.58 3.28
CA PRO A 205 -2.27 16.57 2.44
C PRO A 205 -0.74 16.51 2.58
N CYS A 206 -0.02 16.77 1.49
CA CYS A 206 1.44 16.80 1.46
C CYS A 206 2.07 17.76 2.49
N ALA A 207 1.39 18.86 2.84
CA ALA A 207 1.88 19.83 3.84
C ALA A 207 2.11 19.24 5.25
N ILE A 208 1.57 18.05 5.53
CA ILE A 208 1.63 17.38 6.83
C ILE A 208 2.65 16.24 6.82
N VAL A 209 3.07 15.80 5.63
CA VAL A 209 3.99 14.66 5.40
C VAL A 209 5.44 15.08 5.60
#